data_AF-A0A545VN60-F1
#
_entry.id   AF-A0A545VN60-F1
#
_cell.length_a   1.000
_cell.length_b   1.000
_cell.length_c   1.000
_cell.angle_alpha   90.00
_cell.angle_beta   90.00
_cell.angle_gamma   90.00
#
_symmetry.space_group_name_H-M   'P 1'
#
loop_
_entity.id
_entity.type
_entity.pdbx_description
1 polymer ?
#
loop_
_entity_poly.entity_id
_entity_poly.type
_entity_poly.pdbx_seq_one_letter_code
_entity_poly.pdbx_strand_id
1 'polypeptide(L)'
;MDSQTDAEILDEYAYTPLWMVTGMVNIRDEDAPLRPRARSWATTRRDARPFNALPVEVLHIILGPPDFLSLPRSSRTSGRAHELVESLPAYRDLLRHVPKALAALGRMLILDIHGAQLLRATLYSERCVCCENFGASSSPITCQRACFECLAKKQAFWAMPRAEAAKCFDVPPKELKRLPAARGLPDRYLVMYGIKRSRPQRLVSGRAAEQLAMKLHGGTEASLAAGL
;
A
#
# COMPACT_ATOMS: atom_id res chain seq x y z
N MET A 1 33.58 13.04 -14.94
CA MET A 1 32.34 12.62 -14.24
C MET A 1 31.40 12.22 -15.34
N ASP A 2 31.45 10.95 -15.72
CA ASP A 2 30.67 10.44 -16.85
C ASP A 2 29.19 10.49 -16.51
N SER A 3 28.42 11.17 -17.36
CA SER A 3 26.97 11.20 -17.28
C SER A 3 26.45 9.84 -17.71
N GLN A 4 26.20 8.97 -16.74
CA GLN A 4 25.57 7.68 -16.95
C GLN A 4 24.23 7.89 -17.67
N THR A 5 24.01 7.16 -18.76
CA THR A 5 22.79 7.31 -19.57
C THR A 5 21.59 6.71 -18.85
N ASP A 6 20.38 7.23 -19.09
CA ASP A 6 19.14 6.69 -18.49
C ASP A 6 18.98 5.18 -18.75
N ALA A 7 19.50 4.68 -19.87
CA ALA A 7 19.51 3.26 -20.21
C ALA A 7 20.44 2.44 -19.32
N GLU A 8 21.61 2.95 -18.96
CA GLU A 8 22.57 2.30 -18.06
C GLU A 8 22.08 2.31 -16.61
N ILE A 9 21.45 3.41 -16.17
CA ILE A 9 20.78 3.48 -14.86
C ILE A 9 19.62 2.48 -14.81
N LEU A 10 18.82 2.41 -15.88
CA LEU A 10 17.76 1.42 -15.97
C LEU A 10 18.33 0.00 -15.96
N ASP A 11 19.39 -0.32 -16.68
CA ASP A 11 19.94 -1.70 -16.68
C ASP A 11 20.55 -2.09 -15.32
N GLU A 12 21.24 -1.16 -14.66
CA GLU A 12 21.85 -1.36 -13.33
C GLU A 12 20.78 -1.58 -12.23
N TYR A 13 19.66 -0.85 -12.29
CA TYR A 13 18.60 -0.91 -11.27
C TYR A 13 17.36 -1.74 -11.67
N ALA A 14 17.24 -2.13 -12.94
CA ALA A 14 16.14 -2.96 -13.45
C ALA A 14 16.46 -4.46 -13.43
N TYR A 15 17.61 -4.90 -12.90
CA TYR A 15 17.81 -6.32 -12.61
C TYR A 15 16.83 -6.77 -11.51
N THR A 16 15.63 -7.12 -11.96
CA THR A 16 14.58 -7.76 -11.17
C THR A 16 14.63 -9.23 -11.56
N PRO A 17 15.41 -10.06 -10.84
CA PRO A 17 15.65 -11.41 -11.28
C PRO A 17 14.33 -12.16 -11.49
N LEU A 18 14.28 -12.99 -12.53
CA LEU A 18 13.03 -13.60 -13.02
C LEU A 18 12.27 -14.35 -11.92
N TRP A 19 12.97 -14.98 -10.97
CA TRP A 19 12.38 -15.69 -9.85
C TRP A 19 11.62 -14.77 -8.88
N MET A 20 11.99 -13.49 -8.81
CA MET A 20 11.30 -12.48 -8.02
C MET A 20 9.98 -12.10 -8.69
N VAL A 21 9.98 -11.85 -10.00
CA VAL A 21 8.77 -11.47 -10.75
C VAL A 21 7.79 -12.65 -10.90
N THR A 22 8.29 -13.83 -11.26
CA THR A 22 7.48 -15.04 -11.47
C THR A 22 6.99 -15.66 -10.16
N GLY A 23 7.63 -15.34 -9.02
CA GLY A 23 7.22 -15.84 -7.72
C GLY A 23 6.17 -14.99 -7.00
N MET A 24 5.88 -13.80 -7.49
CA MET A 24 4.82 -12.93 -6.96
C MET A 24 3.43 -13.38 -7.42
N VAL A 25 2.43 -13.08 -6.60
CA VAL A 25 1.02 -13.32 -6.95
C VAL A 25 0.67 -12.52 -8.20
N ASN A 26 0.19 -13.21 -9.23
CA ASN A 26 -0.22 -12.56 -10.47
C ASN A 26 -1.60 -11.91 -10.28
N ILE A 27 -1.62 -10.57 -10.32
CA ILE A 27 -2.86 -9.81 -10.38
C ILE A 27 -3.24 -9.67 -11.84
N ARG A 28 -4.34 -10.30 -12.24
CA ARG A 28 -4.81 -10.28 -13.62
C ARG A 28 -5.23 -8.87 -13.99
N ASP A 29 -5.04 -8.49 -15.25
CA ASP A 29 -5.50 -7.20 -15.77
C ASP A 29 -7.00 -6.99 -15.59
N GLU A 30 -7.78 -8.07 -15.61
CA GLU A 30 -9.23 -8.08 -15.36
C GLU A 30 -9.61 -7.70 -13.91
N ASP A 31 -8.68 -7.87 -12.96
CA ASP A 31 -8.88 -7.53 -11.55
C ASP A 31 -8.64 -6.03 -11.27
N ALA A 32 -8.09 -5.28 -12.24
CA ALA A 32 -7.90 -3.84 -12.15
C ALA A 32 -9.24 -3.17 -11.78
N PRO A 33 -9.26 -2.17 -10.87
CA PRO A 33 -10.49 -1.47 -10.56
C PRO A 33 -11.05 -0.91 -11.86
N LEU A 34 -12.18 -1.47 -12.31
CA LEU A 34 -12.95 -0.91 -13.40
C LEU A 34 -13.13 0.57 -13.07
N ARG A 35 -12.67 1.46 -13.96
CA ARG A 35 -12.95 2.90 -13.83
C ARG A 35 -14.41 3.03 -13.42
N PRO A 36 -14.73 3.84 -12.39
CA PRO A 36 -16.12 4.04 -12.01
C PRO A 36 -16.91 4.33 -13.28
N ARG A 37 -17.85 3.44 -13.63
CA ARG A 37 -18.64 3.55 -14.85
C ARG A 37 -19.16 4.98 -14.89
N ALA A 38 -18.88 5.73 -15.95
CA ALA A 38 -19.31 7.12 -16.08
C ALA A 38 -20.81 7.16 -15.83
N ARG A 39 -21.22 7.63 -14.64
CA ARG A 39 -22.63 7.79 -14.32
C ARG A 39 -23.05 9.10 -14.97
N SER A 40 -24.19 9.09 -15.66
CA SER A 40 -24.83 10.34 -16.05
C SER A 40 -25.33 11.03 -14.79
N TRP A 41 -24.51 11.92 -14.23
CA TRP A 41 -24.92 12.85 -13.15
C TRP A 41 -25.91 13.91 -13.64
N ALA A 42 -26.26 13.88 -14.93
CA ALA A 42 -27.18 14.78 -15.63
C ALA A 42 -28.54 14.96 -14.93
N THR A 43 -28.94 14.08 -14.01
CA THR A 43 -30.23 14.13 -13.32
C THR A 43 -30.16 14.28 -11.80
N THR A 44 -28.98 14.28 -11.17
CA THR A 44 -28.86 14.39 -9.70
C THR A 44 -28.12 15.65 -9.29
N ARG A 45 -28.78 16.79 -9.50
CA ARG A 45 -28.42 18.07 -8.88
C ARG A 45 -28.84 18.04 -7.40
N ARG A 46 -28.23 17.15 -6.60
CA ARG A 46 -28.32 17.27 -5.14
C ARG A 46 -27.44 18.44 -4.74
N ASP A 47 -28.05 19.42 -4.09
CA ASP A 47 -27.40 20.62 -3.59
C ASP A 47 -26.13 20.29 -2.79
N ALA A 48 -24.98 20.35 -3.44
CA ALA A 48 -23.66 20.14 -2.83
C ALA A 48 -23.16 21.44 -2.17
N ARG A 49 -24.03 22.17 -1.46
CA ARG A 49 -23.73 23.50 -0.88
C ARG A 49 -22.41 23.55 -0.11
N PRO A 50 -22.01 22.54 0.69
CA PRO A 50 -20.71 22.55 1.37
C PRO A 50 -19.51 22.58 0.40
N PHE A 51 -19.62 21.90 -0.74
CA PHE A 51 -18.58 21.84 -1.79
C PHE A 51 -18.59 23.03 -2.75
N ASN A 52 -19.63 23.87 -2.69
CA ASN A 52 -19.76 25.07 -3.51
C ASN A 52 -19.27 26.33 -2.77
N ALA A 53 -19.10 26.26 -1.44
CA ALA A 53 -18.68 27.39 -0.62
C ALA A 53 -17.15 27.54 -0.52
N LEU A 54 -16.39 26.52 -0.89
CA LEU A 54 -14.93 26.48 -0.75
C LEU A 54 -14.24 26.44 -2.12
N PRO A 55 -13.07 27.10 -2.26
CA PRO A 55 -12.21 26.95 -3.43
C PRO A 55 -11.77 25.49 -3.62
N VAL A 56 -11.49 25.11 -4.87
CA VAL A 56 -11.14 23.74 -5.24
C VAL A 56 -9.86 23.26 -4.56
N GLU A 57 -8.92 24.16 -4.32
CA GLU A 57 -7.65 23.91 -3.67
C GLU A 57 -7.86 23.49 -2.21
N VAL A 58 -8.76 24.20 -1.50
CA VAL A 58 -9.13 23.87 -0.12
C VAL A 58 -9.84 22.53 -0.07
N LEU A 59 -10.71 22.25 -1.05
CA LEU A 59 -11.40 20.97 -1.16
C LEU A 59 -10.44 19.83 -1.47
N HIS A 60 -9.41 20.05 -2.27
CA HIS A 60 -8.34 19.06 -2.51
C HIS A 60 -7.50 18.80 -1.26
N ILE A 61 -7.25 19.83 -0.44
CA ILE A 61 -6.60 19.66 0.86
C ILE A 61 -7.48 18.82 1.80
N ILE A 62 -8.80 19.00 1.78
CA ILE A 62 -9.73 18.22 2.60
C ILE A 62 -9.85 16.77 2.08
N LEU A 63 -9.87 16.59 0.76
CA LEU A 63 -10.02 15.29 0.10
C LEU A 63 -8.71 14.53 -0.09
N GLY A 64 -7.55 15.12 0.23
CA GLY A 64 -6.24 14.46 0.11
C GLY A 64 -5.89 13.48 1.25
N PRO A 65 -6.15 13.83 2.53
CA PRO A 65 -5.92 12.94 3.68
C PRO A 65 -6.74 11.65 3.77
N PRO A 66 -8.02 11.57 3.35
CA PRO A 66 -8.84 10.42 3.62
C PRO A 66 -8.38 9.19 2.81
N ASP A 67 -8.76 8.01 3.27
CA ASP A 67 -8.32 6.75 2.69
C ASP A 67 -8.76 6.60 1.22
N PHE A 68 -8.02 5.82 0.44
CA PHE A 68 -8.28 5.70 -1.00
C PHE A 68 -9.69 5.15 -1.30
N LEU A 69 -10.29 4.33 -0.43
CA LEU A 69 -11.66 3.83 -0.60
C LEU A 69 -12.74 4.87 -0.33
N SER A 70 -12.47 5.86 0.51
CA SER A 70 -13.40 6.95 0.79
C SER A 70 -13.66 7.82 -0.45
N LEU A 71 -12.67 8.03 -1.31
CA LEU A 71 -12.78 8.86 -2.51
C LEU A 71 -13.89 8.40 -3.48
N PRO A 72 -13.90 7.14 -3.97
CA PRO A 72 -14.98 6.66 -4.82
C PRO A 72 -16.32 6.54 -4.08
N ARG A 73 -16.36 6.53 -2.74
CA ARG A 73 -17.61 6.59 -1.96
C ARG A 73 -18.15 8.03 -1.92
N SER A 74 -17.30 9.01 -1.65
CA SER A 74 -17.62 10.45 -1.68
C SER A 74 -18.07 10.89 -3.06
N SER A 75 -17.41 10.39 -4.10
CA SER A 75 -17.77 10.58 -5.52
C SER A 75 -19.21 10.15 -5.83
N ARG A 76 -19.79 9.20 -5.07
CA ARG A 76 -21.17 8.73 -5.26
C ARG A 76 -22.25 9.60 -4.62
N THR A 77 -21.88 10.63 -3.85
CA THR A 77 -22.85 11.43 -3.06
C THR A 77 -23.50 12.56 -3.87
N SER A 78 -22.77 13.16 -4.81
CA SER A 78 -23.25 14.24 -5.68
C SER A 78 -22.39 14.36 -6.93
N GLY A 79 -22.92 14.97 -8.00
CA GLY A 79 -22.14 15.26 -9.20
C GLY A 79 -20.95 16.18 -8.93
N ARG A 80 -21.10 17.16 -8.03
CA ARG A 80 -19.98 18.04 -7.64
C ARG A 80 -18.88 17.28 -6.90
N ALA A 81 -19.24 16.39 -5.97
CA ALA A 81 -18.26 15.54 -5.29
C ALA A 81 -17.57 14.58 -6.27
N HIS A 82 -18.29 14.09 -7.28
CA HIS A 82 -17.70 13.28 -8.34
C HIS A 82 -16.63 14.06 -9.12
N GLU A 83 -16.96 15.25 -9.62
CA GLU A 83 -16.01 16.13 -10.33
C GLU A 83 -14.78 16.47 -9.47
N LEU A 84 -14.98 16.76 -8.18
CA LEU A 84 -13.88 17.07 -7.27
C LEU A 84 -12.94 15.87 -7.09
N VAL A 85 -13.47 14.66 -6.90
CA VAL A 85 -12.65 13.45 -6.78
C VAL A 85 -11.91 13.14 -8.09
N GLU A 86 -12.57 13.25 -9.23
CA GLU A 86 -11.94 13.04 -10.56
C GLU A 86 -10.87 14.09 -10.87
N SER A 87 -11.02 15.32 -10.35
CA SER A 87 -10.02 16.38 -10.50
C SER A 87 -8.80 16.23 -9.57
N LEU A 88 -8.85 15.33 -8.57
CA LEU A 88 -7.76 15.14 -7.62
C LEU A 88 -6.57 14.45 -8.32
N PRO A 89 -5.39 15.10 -8.43
CA PRO A 89 -4.27 14.53 -9.16
C PRO A 89 -3.83 13.16 -8.64
N ALA A 90 -3.81 12.98 -7.31
CA ALA A 90 -3.44 11.71 -6.70
C ALA A 90 -4.39 10.56 -7.06
N TYR A 91 -5.70 10.82 -7.09
CA TYR A 91 -6.67 9.81 -7.46
C TYR A 91 -6.52 9.39 -8.93
N ARG A 92 -6.40 10.39 -9.82
CA ARG A 92 -6.25 10.18 -11.26
C ARG A 92 -4.96 9.43 -11.61
N ASP A 93 -3.84 9.86 -11.03
CA ASP A 93 -2.54 9.27 -11.32
C ASP A 93 -2.48 7.81 -10.85
N LEU A 94 -3.03 7.51 -9.68
CA LEU A 94 -3.11 6.14 -9.16
C LEU A 94 -3.94 5.24 -10.06
N LEU A 95 -5.14 5.68 -10.47
CA LEU A 95 -5.99 4.91 -11.38
C LEU A 95 -5.36 4.71 -12.76
N ARG A 96 -4.59 5.69 -13.24
CA ARG A 96 -3.97 5.64 -14.57
C ARG A 96 -2.72 4.78 -14.61
N HIS A 97 -1.84 4.92 -13.61
CA HIS A 97 -0.48 4.38 -13.69
C HIS A 97 -0.29 3.08 -12.91
N VAL A 98 -1.09 2.82 -11.87
CA VAL A 98 -0.90 1.63 -11.02
C VAL A 98 -2.17 0.82 -10.74
N PRO A 99 -3.01 0.54 -11.75
CA PRO A 99 -4.28 -0.17 -11.53
C PRO A 99 -4.08 -1.57 -10.92
N LYS A 100 -3.01 -2.29 -11.28
CA LYS A 100 -2.67 -3.61 -10.72
C LYS A 100 -2.32 -3.54 -9.23
N ALA A 101 -1.57 -2.51 -8.82
CA ALA A 101 -1.24 -2.32 -7.41
C ALA A 101 -2.51 -2.02 -6.60
N LEU A 102 -3.39 -1.14 -7.10
CA LEU A 102 -4.67 -0.86 -6.46
C LEU A 102 -5.56 -2.10 -6.36
N ALA A 103 -5.59 -2.95 -7.39
CA ALA A 103 -6.29 -4.23 -7.36
C ALA A 103 -5.71 -5.19 -6.31
N ALA A 104 -4.37 -5.27 -6.20
CA ALA A 104 -3.70 -6.05 -5.17
C ALA A 104 -4.12 -5.58 -3.76
N LEU A 105 -3.99 -4.27 -3.50
CA LEU A 105 -4.38 -3.65 -2.22
C LEU A 105 -5.87 -3.85 -1.92
N GLY A 106 -6.73 -3.81 -2.95
CA GLY A 106 -8.16 -4.08 -2.84
C GLY A 106 -8.44 -5.54 -2.46
N ARG A 107 -7.80 -6.50 -3.13
CA ARG A 107 -7.91 -7.94 -2.80
C ARG A 107 -7.33 -8.28 -1.41
N MET A 108 -6.36 -7.49 -0.97
CA MET A 108 -5.78 -7.53 0.37
C MET A 108 -6.62 -6.79 1.42
N LEU A 109 -7.69 -6.08 1.03
CA LEU A 109 -8.57 -5.31 1.92
C LEU A 109 -7.82 -4.28 2.78
N ILE A 110 -6.92 -3.51 2.16
CA ILE A 110 -6.11 -2.48 2.85
C ILE A 110 -6.16 -1.10 2.18
N LEU A 111 -6.99 -0.89 1.16
CA LEU A 111 -7.14 0.42 0.52
C LEU A 111 -7.75 1.48 1.46
N ASP A 112 -8.40 1.06 2.56
CA ASP A 112 -8.92 1.92 3.63
C ASP A 112 -7.85 2.38 4.64
N ILE A 113 -6.64 1.80 4.59
CA ILE A 113 -5.55 2.13 5.52
C ILE A 113 -4.64 3.23 4.94
N HIS A 114 -4.66 3.42 3.61
CA HIS A 114 -3.74 4.33 2.93
C HIS A 114 -4.48 5.50 2.27
N GLY A 115 -4.03 6.72 2.54
CA GLY A 115 -4.47 7.91 1.81
C GLY A 115 -3.93 7.93 0.38
N ALA A 116 -4.70 8.52 -0.54
CA ALA A 116 -4.32 8.59 -1.97
C ALA A 116 -2.99 9.34 -2.19
N GLN A 117 -2.77 10.44 -1.46
CA GLN A 117 -1.55 11.24 -1.55
C GLN A 117 -0.34 10.44 -1.08
N LEU A 118 -0.48 9.68 0.01
CA LEU A 118 0.58 8.83 0.53
C LEU A 118 0.94 7.71 -0.46
N LEU A 119 -0.08 7.01 -1.00
CA LEU A 119 0.13 5.98 -2.01
C LEU A 119 0.84 6.55 -3.24
N ARG A 120 0.38 7.70 -3.74
CA ARG A 120 1.01 8.38 -4.88
C ARG A 120 2.46 8.74 -4.54
N ALA A 121 2.73 9.34 -3.39
CA ALA A 121 4.08 9.72 -2.98
C ALA A 121 5.02 8.52 -2.89
N THR A 122 4.58 7.39 -2.31
CA THR A 122 5.38 6.16 -2.28
C THR A 122 5.70 5.66 -3.70
N LEU A 123 4.71 5.66 -4.59
CA LEU A 123 4.88 5.13 -5.94
C LEU A 123 5.77 6.02 -6.84
N TYR A 124 5.86 7.31 -6.52
CA TYR A 124 6.76 8.25 -7.19
C TYR A 124 8.14 8.32 -6.53
N SER A 125 8.28 7.95 -5.26
CA SER A 125 9.60 7.80 -4.64
C SER A 125 10.37 6.69 -5.35
N GLU A 126 11.67 6.81 -5.55
CA GLU A 126 12.51 5.74 -6.11
C GLU A 126 13.36 5.05 -5.04
N ARG A 127 13.46 5.66 -3.85
CA ARG A 127 14.41 5.27 -2.80
C ARG A 127 13.77 4.34 -1.77
N CYS A 128 14.58 3.40 -1.29
CA CYS A 128 14.30 2.55 -0.17
C CYS A 128 14.22 3.38 1.11
N VAL A 129 13.13 3.24 1.87
CA VAL A 129 12.94 3.94 3.15
C VAL A 129 13.97 3.54 4.22
N CYS A 130 14.70 2.43 4.03
CA CYS A 130 15.65 1.93 5.02
C CYS A 130 17.12 2.20 4.70
N CYS A 131 17.54 2.06 3.44
CA CYS A 131 18.94 2.17 3.04
C CYS A 131 19.16 3.19 1.92
N GLU A 132 18.12 3.90 1.49
CA GLU A 132 18.16 4.96 0.47
C GLU A 132 18.59 4.56 -0.94
N ASN A 133 19.03 3.31 -1.14
CA ASN A 133 19.24 2.67 -2.45
C ASN A 133 17.91 2.53 -3.22
N PHE A 134 17.96 2.17 -4.49
CA PHE A 134 16.77 1.97 -5.30
C PHE A 134 15.80 0.94 -4.68
N GLY A 135 14.56 1.37 -4.47
CA GLY A 135 13.48 0.57 -3.89
C GLY A 135 12.57 0.04 -4.98
N ALA A 136 12.95 -1.05 -5.65
CA ALA A 136 12.13 -1.62 -6.72
C ALA A 136 10.75 -2.12 -6.25
N SER A 137 10.57 -2.35 -4.95
CA SER A 137 9.38 -3.00 -4.37
C SER A 137 8.80 -2.19 -3.22
N SER A 138 7.59 -2.54 -2.79
CA SER A 138 6.97 -1.95 -1.61
C SER A 138 6.56 -3.02 -0.60
N SER A 139 6.57 -2.67 0.68
CA SER A 139 6.04 -3.56 1.72
C SER A 139 4.57 -3.83 1.44
N PRO A 140 4.12 -5.11 1.49
CA PRO A 140 2.75 -5.47 1.12
C PRO A 140 1.66 -4.80 1.96
N ILE A 141 1.95 -4.43 3.22
CA ILE A 141 0.95 -3.87 4.15
C ILE A 141 1.13 -2.38 4.36
N THR A 142 2.36 -1.89 4.51
CA THR A 142 2.57 -0.46 4.81
C THR A 142 2.67 0.40 3.57
N CYS A 143 2.75 -0.20 2.37
CA CYS A 143 3.02 0.49 1.11
C CYS A 143 4.21 1.46 1.25
N GLN A 144 5.26 1.03 1.95
CA GLN A 144 6.53 1.75 2.01
C GLN A 144 7.49 1.16 0.98
N ARG A 145 8.19 2.02 0.24
CA ARG A 145 9.13 1.59 -0.79
C ARG A 145 10.41 1.06 -0.15
N ALA A 146 10.89 -0.09 -0.60
CA ALA A 146 12.08 -0.75 -0.07
C ALA A 146 12.78 -1.58 -1.15
N CYS A 147 14.11 -1.70 -1.05
CA CYS A 147 14.85 -2.62 -1.90
C CYS A 147 14.55 -4.07 -1.49
N PHE A 148 14.78 -5.02 -2.40
CA PHE A 148 14.51 -6.43 -2.12
C PHE A 148 15.27 -6.95 -0.90
N GLU A 149 16.53 -6.57 -0.73
CA GLU A 149 17.34 -7.00 0.40
C GLU A 149 16.73 -6.54 1.74
N CYS A 150 16.28 -5.29 1.83
CA CYS A 150 15.59 -4.79 3.02
C CYS A 150 14.26 -5.53 3.25
N LEU A 151 13.50 -5.80 2.20
CA LEU A 151 12.26 -6.60 2.32
C LEU A 151 12.54 -8.03 2.79
N ALA A 152 13.63 -8.64 2.34
CA ALA A 152 13.98 -10.01 2.68
C ALA A 152 14.56 -10.15 4.09
N LYS A 153 15.38 -9.19 4.54
CA LYS A 153 16.14 -9.30 5.81
C LYS A 153 15.47 -8.61 7.00
N LYS A 154 14.74 -7.51 6.79
CA LYS A 154 14.21 -6.70 7.90
C LYS A 154 12.76 -7.06 8.21
N GLN A 155 12.54 -7.69 9.36
CA GLN A 155 11.22 -8.14 9.82
C GLN A 155 10.18 -7.01 9.86
N ALA A 156 10.61 -5.76 10.07
CA ALA A 156 9.75 -4.58 10.03
C ALA A 156 8.91 -4.47 8.74
N PHE A 157 9.44 -4.93 7.59
CA PHE A 157 8.73 -4.86 6.31
C PHE A 157 7.85 -6.09 6.03
N TRP A 158 7.94 -7.15 6.83
CA TRP A 158 7.26 -8.41 6.57
C TRP A 158 5.76 -8.30 6.82
N ALA A 159 5.00 -9.02 6.00
CA ALA A 159 3.58 -9.26 6.18
C ALA A 159 3.40 -10.60 6.89
N MET A 160 3.16 -10.58 8.20
CA MET A 160 3.22 -11.77 9.03
C MET A 160 1.83 -12.21 9.48
N PRO A 161 1.51 -13.51 9.52
CA PRO A 161 0.32 -14.00 10.19
C PRO A 161 0.31 -13.54 11.64
N ARG A 162 -0.85 -13.13 12.17
CA ARG A 162 -0.97 -12.68 13.57
C ARG A 162 -0.40 -13.67 14.59
N ALA A 163 -0.55 -14.97 14.35
CA ALA A 163 -0.01 -16.00 15.23
C ALA A 163 1.53 -16.02 15.25
N GLU A 164 2.16 -15.73 14.10
CA GLU A 164 3.61 -15.64 13.99
C GLU A 164 4.12 -14.36 14.64
N ALA A 165 3.47 -13.23 14.37
CA ALA A 165 3.79 -11.95 15.00
C ALA A 165 3.66 -12.01 16.53
N ALA A 166 2.68 -12.76 17.05
CA ALA A 166 2.53 -12.96 18.50
C ALA A 166 3.77 -13.63 19.11
N LYS A 167 4.33 -14.63 18.42
CA LYS A 167 5.52 -15.36 18.87
C LYS A 167 6.79 -14.54 18.70
N CYS A 168 6.98 -13.92 17.53
CA CYS A 168 8.21 -13.19 17.23
C CYS A 168 8.41 -11.95 18.10
N PHE A 169 7.32 -11.24 18.44
CA PHE A 169 7.39 -9.98 19.17
C PHE A 169 6.90 -10.09 20.63
N ASP A 170 6.61 -11.30 21.09
CA ASP A 170 6.02 -11.57 22.41
C ASP A 170 4.79 -10.67 22.71
N VAL A 171 3.90 -10.54 21.73
CA VAL A 171 2.69 -9.70 21.85
C VAL A 171 1.46 -10.58 22.02
N PRO A 172 0.61 -10.32 23.05
CA PRO A 172 -0.64 -11.06 23.23
C PRO A 172 -1.51 -11.03 21.96
N PRO A 173 -2.08 -12.16 21.51
CA PRO A 173 -2.91 -12.21 20.30
C PRO A 173 -4.12 -11.26 20.32
N LYS A 174 -4.60 -10.88 21.51
CA LYS A 174 -5.69 -9.90 21.68
C LYS A 174 -5.26 -8.50 21.25
N GLU A 175 -4.03 -8.08 21.56
CA GLU A 175 -3.50 -6.77 21.17
C GLU A 175 -3.23 -6.71 19.67
N LEU A 176 -2.68 -7.78 19.08
CA LEU A 176 -2.48 -7.87 17.62
C LEU A 176 -3.78 -7.82 16.81
N LYS A 177 -4.93 -8.14 17.40
CA LYS A 177 -6.22 -7.99 16.70
C LYS A 177 -6.58 -6.53 16.43
N ARG A 178 -6.04 -5.60 17.23
CA ARG A 178 -6.26 -4.14 17.12
C ARG A 178 -5.47 -3.53 15.98
N LEU A 179 -4.39 -4.19 15.55
CA LEU A 179 -3.59 -3.71 14.42
C LEU A 179 -4.36 -3.86 13.10
N PRO A 180 -4.22 -2.88 12.19
CA PRO A 180 -4.65 -3.02 10.81
C PRO A 180 -4.07 -4.30 10.21
N ALA A 181 -4.91 -5.07 9.52
CA ALA A 181 -4.51 -6.37 9.03
C ALA A 181 -5.01 -6.61 7.62
N ALA A 182 -4.06 -6.87 6.73
CA ALA A 182 -4.33 -7.29 5.37
C ALA A 182 -4.86 -8.73 5.32
N ARG A 183 -5.62 -9.01 4.27
CA ARG A 183 -5.97 -10.36 3.85
C ARG A 183 -4.88 -10.89 2.93
N GLY A 184 -4.21 -11.97 3.33
CA GLY A 184 -3.28 -12.67 2.46
C GLY A 184 -3.99 -13.20 1.21
N LEU A 185 -3.37 -13.05 0.04
CA LEU A 185 -3.93 -13.55 -1.21
C LEU A 185 -3.79 -15.08 -1.26
N PRO A 186 -4.86 -15.83 -1.51
CA PRO A 186 -4.73 -17.27 -1.72
C PRO A 186 -4.07 -17.50 -3.07
N ASP A 187 -2.83 -18.02 -3.06
CA ASP A 187 -2.13 -18.45 -4.27
C ASP A 187 -0.87 -19.28 -3.91
N ARG A 188 -0.14 -19.70 -4.93
CA ARG A 188 1.22 -20.23 -4.83
C ARG A 188 2.23 -19.09 -4.92
N TYR A 189 2.94 -18.87 -3.82
CA TYR A 189 4.06 -17.94 -3.73
C TYR A 189 5.34 -18.71 -4.05
N LEU A 190 6.12 -18.28 -5.04
CA LEU A 190 7.41 -18.91 -5.39
C LEU A 190 8.61 -18.03 -5.05
N VAL A 191 8.42 -17.02 -4.19
CA VAL A 191 9.50 -16.13 -3.77
C VAL A 191 10.44 -16.89 -2.83
N MET A 192 11.67 -17.14 -3.29
CA MET A 192 12.74 -17.92 -2.62
C MET A 192 12.43 -19.40 -2.34
N TYR A 193 11.22 -19.73 -1.88
CA TYR A 193 10.76 -21.09 -1.62
C TYR A 193 9.28 -21.21 -1.97
N GLY A 194 8.90 -22.34 -2.59
CA GLY A 194 7.54 -22.55 -3.08
C GLY A 194 6.55 -22.85 -1.96
N ILE A 195 5.68 -21.90 -1.62
CA ILE A 195 4.60 -22.09 -0.64
C ILE A 195 3.24 -21.97 -1.32
N LYS A 196 2.39 -22.98 -1.14
CA LYS A 196 0.98 -22.90 -1.51
C LYS A 196 0.16 -22.46 -0.29
N ARG A 197 -0.56 -21.34 -0.41
CA ARG A 197 -1.52 -20.87 0.60
C ARG A 197 -2.93 -20.94 0.04
N SER A 198 -3.67 -21.97 0.44
CA SER A 198 -5.08 -22.16 0.04
C SER A 198 -6.06 -21.31 0.84
N ARG A 199 -5.74 -21.01 2.11
CA ARG A 199 -6.60 -20.23 3.01
C ARG A 199 -6.04 -18.81 3.22
N PRO A 200 -6.86 -17.77 3.03
CA PRO A 200 -6.47 -16.39 3.37
C PRO A 200 -6.14 -16.27 4.85
N GLN A 201 -5.01 -15.66 5.18
CA GLN A 201 -4.61 -15.36 6.55
C GLN A 201 -4.78 -13.85 6.83
N ARG A 202 -4.96 -13.49 8.10
CA ARG A 202 -4.87 -12.09 8.54
C ARG A 202 -3.41 -11.77 8.82
N LEU A 203 -2.84 -10.94 7.96
CA LEU A 203 -1.45 -10.51 8.00
C LEU A 203 -1.37 -9.13 8.66
N VAL A 204 -0.42 -8.95 9.56
CA VAL A 204 -0.09 -7.67 10.18
C VAL A 204 1.31 -7.25 9.74
N SER A 205 1.57 -5.95 9.76
CA SER A 205 2.92 -5.42 9.52
C SER A 205 3.82 -5.79 10.68
N GLY A 206 5.01 -6.33 10.38
CA GLY A 206 6.05 -6.57 11.40
C GLY A 206 6.40 -5.30 12.17
N ARG A 207 6.58 -4.16 11.48
CA ARG A 207 6.82 -2.85 12.11
C ARG A 207 5.73 -2.43 13.08
N ALA A 208 4.45 -2.66 12.74
CA ALA A 208 3.34 -2.32 13.62
C ALA A 208 3.29 -3.23 14.86
N ALA A 209 3.64 -4.51 14.69
CA ALA A 209 3.74 -5.47 15.79
C ALA A 209 4.92 -5.14 16.72
N GLU A 210 6.08 -4.80 16.15
CA GLU A 210 7.27 -4.33 16.87
C GLU A 210 6.97 -3.07 17.69
N GLN A 211 6.37 -2.06 17.08
CA GLN A 211 5.98 -0.82 17.78
C GLN A 211 4.97 -1.08 18.90
N LEU A 212 4.08 -2.05 18.73
CA LEU A 212 3.13 -2.46 19.77
C LEU A 212 3.85 -3.18 20.92
N ALA A 213 4.80 -4.07 20.61
CA ALA A 213 5.63 -4.75 21.60
C ALA A 213 6.42 -3.73 22.45
N MET A 214 7.09 -2.77 21.80
CA MET A 214 7.84 -1.70 22.48
C MET A 214 6.96 -0.90 23.46
N LYS A 215 5.68 -0.67 23.11
CA LYS A 215 4.73 0.04 23.97
C LYS A 215 4.27 -0.81 25.16
N LEU A 216 4.10 -2.12 24.97
CA LEU A 216 3.62 -3.03 26.01
C LEU A 216 4.71 -3.40 27.02
N HIS A 217 5.92 -3.65 26.54
CA HIS A 217 7.03 -4.12 27.35
C HIS A 217 7.86 -2.97 27.94
N GLY A 218 7.56 -1.73 27.56
CA GLY A 218 8.41 -0.56 27.82
C GLY A 218 9.69 -0.67 26.98
N GLY A 219 10.08 0.41 26.30
CA GLY A 219 11.29 0.43 25.49
C GLY A 219 12.52 0.06 26.32
N THR A 220 12.88 -1.22 26.32
CA THR A 220 14.06 -1.77 26.96
C THR A 220 14.89 -2.41 25.87
N GLU A 221 16.20 -2.26 25.99
CA GLU A 221 17.26 -2.66 25.06
C GLU A 221 17.25 -4.17 24.69
N ALA A 222 16.31 -4.96 25.20
CA ALA A 222 16.12 -6.37 24.88
C ALA A 222 15.72 -6.63 23.40
N SER A 223 15.24 -5.63 22.66
CA SER A 223 14.84 -5.80 21.25
C SER A 223 15.98 -5.69 20.23
N LEU A 224 17.16 -5.18 20.61
CA LEU A 224 18.33 -5.08 19.72
C LEU A 224 18.96 -6.45 19.42
N ALA A 225 18.65 -7.49 20.20
CA ALA A 225 19.13 -8.85 19.96
C ALA A 225 18.35 -9.61 18.88
N ALA A 226 17.20 -9.10 18.42
CA ALA A 226 16.42 -9.70 17.33
C ALA A 226 16.71 -9.06 15.94
N GLY A 227 17.69 -8.16 15.88
CA GLY A 227 18.03 -7.34 14.72
C GLY A 227 19.40 -7.62 14.09
N LEU A 228 19.85 -8.88 14.05
CA LEU A 228 20.94 -9.34 13.19
C LEU A 228 20.44 -10.46 12.26
#